data_AF-A0A965W0G3-F1
#
_entry.id   AF-A0A965W0G3-F1
#
_cell.length_a   1.000
_cell.length_b   1.000
_cell.length_c   1.000
_cell.angle_alpha   90.00
_cell.angle_beta   90.00
_cell.angle_gamma   90.00
#
_symmetry.space_group_name_H-M   'P 1'
#
loop_
_entity.id
_entity.type
_entity.pdbx_description
1 polymer ?
#
loop_
_entity_poly.entity_id
_entity_poly.type
_entity_poly.pdbx_seq_one_letter_code
_entity_poly.pdbx_strand_id
1 'polypeptide(L)'
;MAAIFLAAALGVMLFSSALLAPLIFAKLSPDAAGPLLRAFWPRYYAVNGGLALLAAVLASQGYVALLAASVVVMMGVSLAATPALNRARDEGRHAAFSFGHRAVVVINLFALVTLGWAVWQSLQG
;
A
#
# COMPACT_ATOMS: atom_id res chain seq x y z
N MET A 1 -15.42 7.52 13.33
CA MET A 1 -13.98 7.44 13.65
C MET A 1 -13.21 6.60 12.63
N ALA A 2 -13.61 5.36 12.32
CA ALA A 2 -12.98 4.54 11.28
C ALA A 2 -12.83 5.24 9.90
N ALA A 3 -13.86 5.99 9.46
CA ALA A 3 -13.85 6.74 8.19
C ALA A 3 -12.62 7.65 8.02
N ILE A 4 -12.16 8.29 9.10
CA ILE A 4 -10.99 9.19 9.07
C ILE A 4 -9.72 8.39 8.75
N PHE A 5 -9.53 7.23 9.38
CA PHE A 5 -8.37 6.38 9.14
C PHE A 5 -8.40 5.72 7.76
N LEU A 6 -9.59 5.30 7.30
CA LEU A 6 -9.76 4.78 5.93
C LEU A 6 -9.46 5.85 4.88
N ALA A 7 -9.96 7.07 5.07
CA ALA A 7 -9.69 8.20 4.17
C ALA A 7 -8.20 8.60 4.19
N ALA A 8 -7.56 8.57 5.37
CA ALA A 8 -6.12 8.82 5.49
C ALA A 8 -5.30 7.76 4.73
N ALA A 9 -5.61 6.47 4.89
CA ALA A 9 -4.94 5.39 4.17
C ALA A 9 -5.13 5.54 2.65
N LEU A 10 -6.36 5.82 2.21
CA LEU A 10 -6.67 6.10 0.81
C LEU A 10 -5.85 7.27 0.25
N GLY A 11 -5.77 8.37 1.01
CA GLY A 11 -5.00 9.55 0.66
C GLY A 11 -3.50 9.25 0.52
N VAL A 12 -2.92 8.50 1.46
CA VAL A 12 -1.51 8.06 1.39
C VAL A 12 -1.27 7.21 0.15
N MET A 13 -2.15 6.25 -0.17
CA MET A 13 -2.01 5.42 -1.38
C MET A 13 -2.08 6.25 -2.66
N LEU A 14 -3.06 7.15 -2.77
CA LEU A 14 -3.25 8.01 -3.95
C LEU A 14 -2.08 8.98 -4.12
N PHE A 15 -1.67 9.68 -3.06
CA PHE A 15 -0.53 10.60 -3.10
C PHE A 15 0.75 9.87 -3.50
N SER A 16 1.02 8.71 -2.89
CA SER A 16 2.24 7.95 -3.16
C SER A 16 2.30 7.45 -4.60
N SER A 17 1.17 6.99 -5.15
CA SER A 17 1.09 6.38 -6.47
C SER A 17 0.97 7.40 -7.60
N ALA A 18 0.13 8.42 -7.43
CA ALA A 18 -0.18 9.39 -8.47
C ALA A 18 0.83 10.55 -8.54
N LEU A 19 1.47 10.88 -7.42
CA LEU A 19 2.36 12.05 -7.34
C LEU A 19 3.79 11.67 -6.96
N LEU A 20 3.99 11.03 -5.81
CA LEU A 20 5.33 10.82 -5.27
C LEU A 20 6.19 9.89 -6.13
N ALA A 21 5.69 8.70 -6.49
CA ALA A 21 6.45 7.75 -7.30
C ALA A 21 6.79 8.30 -8.71
N PRO A 22 5.83 8.89 -9.47
CA PRO A 22 6.14 9.55 -10.73
C PRO A 22 7.18 10.67 -10.59
N LEU A 23 7.09 11.50 -9.54
CA LEU A 23 8.03 12.58 -9.31
C LEU A 23 9.45 12.07 -9.02
N ILE A 24 9.57 11.00 -8.22
CA ILE A 24 10.85 10.35 -7.94
C ILE A 24 11.49 9.86 -9.24
N PHE A 25 10.74 9.13 -10.06
CA PHE A 25 11.24 8.62 -11.33
C PHE A 25 11.55 9.72 -12.36
N ALA A 26 10.83 10.84 -12.30
CA ALA A 26 11.05 11.97 -13.21
C ALA A 26 12.25 12.85 -12.82
N LYS A 27 12.64 12.88 -11.54
CA LYS A 27 13.64 13.83 -11.03
C LYS A 27 14.95 13.20 -10.56
N LEU A 28 14.97 11.91 -10.23
CA LEU A 28 16.16 11.25 -9.72
C LEU A 28 16.75 10.28 -10.75
N SER A 29 18.08 10.17 -10.74
CA SER A 29 18.78 9.11 -11.47
C SER A 29 18.44 7.73 -10.86
N PRO A 30 18.57 6.63 -11.62
CA PRO A 30 18.34 5.28 -11.09
C PRO A 30 19.13 4.97 -9.81
N ASP A 31 20.38 5.44 -9.74
CA ASP A 31 21.28 5.25 -8.59
C ASP A 31 20.80 5.95 -7.32
N ALA A 32 20.09 7.09 -7.47
CA ALA A 32 19.49 7.83 -6.36
C ALA A 32 18.07 7.33 -6.02
N ALA A 33 17.25 7.00 -7.02
CA ALA A 33 15.87 6.56 -6.83
C ALA A 33 15.80 5.18 -6.14
N GLY A 34 16.69 4.25 -6.52
CA GLY A 34 16.69 2.88 -6.01
C GLY A 34 16.76 2.79 -4.47
N PRO A 35 17.77 3.39 -3.81
CA PRO A 35 17.88 3.45 -2.35
C PRO A 35 16.70 4.16 -1.68
N LEU A 36 16.25 5.30 -2.21
CA LEU A 36 15.10 6.03 -1.68
C LEU A 36 13.84 5.16 -1.67
N LEU A 37 13.52 4.51 -2.78
CA LEU A 37 12.34 3.64 -2.90
C LEU A 37 12.43 2.43 -1.97
N ARG A 38 13.62 1.84 -1.80
CA ARG A 38 13.84 0.73 -0.85
C ARG A 38 13.56 1.12 0.59
N ALA A 39 13.90 2.36 0.96
CA ALA A 39 13.59 2.90 2.27
C ALA A 39 12.09 3.26 2.39
N PHE A 40 11.51 3.82 1.33
CA PHE A 40 10.13 4.31 1.33
C PHE A 40 9.09 3.19 1.45
N TRP A 41 9.15 2.16 0.59
CA TRP A 41 8.06 1.18 0.47
C TRP A 41 7.73 0.40 1.75
N PRO A 42 8.69 -0.10 2.54
CA PRO A 42 8.38 -0.75 3.82
C PRO A 42 7.61 0.16 4.77
N ARG A 43 7.98 1.45 4.85
CA ARG A 43 7.30 2.44 5.70
C ARG A 43 5.91 2.75 5.19
N TYR A 44 5.76 2.88 3.87
CA TYR A 44 4.47 3.06 3.21
C TYR A 44 3.49 1.92 3.57
N TYR A 45 3.91 0.66 3.43
CA TYR A 45 3.05 -0.48 3.76
C TYR A 45 2.72 -0.54 5.26
N ALA A 46 3.70 -0.26 6.13
CA ALA A 46 3.47 -0.23 7.57
C ALA A 46 2.48 0.86 7.99
N VAL A 47 2.61 2.08 7.43
CA VAL A 47 1.70 3.20 7.71
C VAL A 47 0.29 2.88 7.23
N ASN A 48 0.12 2.45 5.98
CA ASN A 48 -1.21 2.10 5.46
C ASN A 48 -1.83 0.91 6.19
N GLY A 49 -1.05 -0.12 6.52
CA GLY A 49 -1.50 -1.25 7.32
C GLY A 49 -1.92 -0.83 8.73
N GLY A 50 -1.17 0.06 9.37
CA GLY A 50 -1.51 0.61 10.68
C GLY A 50 -2.79 1.45 10.67
N LEU A 51 -2.96 2.32 9.67
CA LEU A 51 -4.19 3.09 9.49
C LEU A 51 -5.40 2.16 9.25
N ALA A 52 -5.25 1.15 8.40
CA ALA A 52 -6.28 0.15 8.16
C ALA A 52 -6.62 -0.66 9.41
N LEU A 53 -5.62 -0.99 10.26
CA LEU A 53 -5.85 -1.68 11.53
C LEU A 53 -6.64 -0.82 12.51
N LEU A 54 -6.28 0.46 12.65
CA LEU A 54 -7.03 1.41 13.48
C LEU A 54 -8.47 1.55 12.98
N ALA A 55 -8.67 1.62 11.67
CA ALA A 55 -10.00 1.63 11.07
C ALA A 55 -10.79 0.36 11.41
N ALA A 56 -10.16 -0.83 11.32
CA ALA A 56 -10.82 -2.10 11.61
C ALA A 56 -11.29 -2.20 13.07
N VAL A 57 -10.45 -1.76 14.02
CA VAL A 57 -10.77 -1.78 15.46
C VAL A 57 -11.85 -0.75 15.82
N LEU A 58 -11.87 0.41 15.15
CA LEU A 58 -12.77 1.52 15.46
C LEU A 58 -14.04 1.55 14.60
N ALA A 59 -14.26 0.53 13.76
CA ALA A 59 -15.44 0.45 12.90
C ALA A 59 -16.67 0.05 13.72
N SER A 60 -17.75 0.83 13.59
CA SER A 60 -19.06 0.52 14.19
C SER A 60 -19.83 -0.54 13.40
N GLN A 61 -19.53 -0.67 12.11
CA GLN A 61 -20.20 -1.59 11.19
C GLN A 61 -19.27 -2.76 10.89
N GLY A 62 -19.70 -3.99 11.18
CA GLY A 62 -18.86 -5.19 11.06
C GLY A 62 -18.30 -5.40 9.65
N TYR A 63 -19.06 -5.08 8.61
CA TYR A 63 -18.55 -5.21 7.23
C TYR A 63 -17.46 -4.16 6.91
N VAL A 64 -17.54 -2.94 7.45
CA VAL A 64 -16.45 -1.93 7.32
C VAL A 64 -15.19 -2.44 8.02
N ALA A 65 -15.34 -3.07 9.19
CA ALA A 65 -14.24 -3.70 9.91
C ALA A 65 -13.56 -4.79 9.07
N LEU A 66 -14.35 -5.63 8.38
CA LEU A 66 -13.83 -6.69 7.49
C LEU A 66 -13.09 -6.12 6.27
N LEU A 67 -13.63 -5.08 5.62
CA LEU A 67 -12.94 -4.42 4.51
C LEU A 67 -11.61 -3.83 4.98
N ALA A 68 -11.60 -3.13 6.11
CA ALA A 68 -10.37 -2.59 6.70
C ALA A 68 -9.36 -3.69 7.05
N ALA A 69 -9.80 -4.79 7.67
CA ALA A 69 -8.97 -5.94 8.00
C ALA A 69 -8.35 -6.61 6.75
N SER A 70 -9.09 -6.71 5.65
CA SER A 70 -8.53 -7.22 4.38
C SER A 70 -7.40 -6.34 3.85
N VAL A 71 -7.50 -5.01 4.01
CA VAL A 71 -6.43 -4.07 3.64
C VAL A 71 -5.21 -4.27 4.53
N VAL A 72 -5.38 -4.53 5.83
CA VAL A 72 -4.25 -4.89 6.72
C VAL A 72 -3.50 -6.11 6.19
N VAL A 73 -4.23 -7.16 5.79
CA VAL A 73 -3.61 -8.37 5.21
C VAL A 73 -2.87 -8.05 3.91
N MET A 74 -3.49 -7.31 2.99
CA MET A 74 -2.87 -6.91 1.72
C MET A 74 -1.58 -6.09 1.92
N MET A 75 -1.58 -5.15 2.88
CA MET A 75 -0.39 -4.36 3.24
C MET A 75 0.68 -5.24 3.91
N GLY A 76 0.28 -6.17 4.79
CA GLY A 76 1.19 -7.12 5.42
C GLY A 76 1.89 -8.04 4.41
N VAL A 77 1.14 -8.57 3.44
CA VAL A 77 1.71 -9.38 2.34
C VAL A 77 2.68 -8.55 1.50
N SER A 78 2.33 -7.31 1.16
CA SER A 78 3.19 -6.41 0.39
C SER A 78 4.48 -6.05 1.14
N LEU A 79 4.37 -5.80 2.44
CA LEU A 79 5.51 -5.56 3.32
C LEU A 79 6.44 -6.77 3.39
N ALA A 80 5.89 -7.97 3.61
CA ALA A 80 6.64 -9.21 3.68
C ALA A 80 7.31 -9.58 2.34
N ALA A 81 6.71 -9.21 1.20
CA ALA A 81 7.30 -9.44 -0.12
C ALA A 81 8.48 -8.50 -0.43
N THR A 82 8.56 -7.33 0.23
CA THR A 82 9.53 -6.28 -0.12
C THR A 82 11.00 -6.74 -0.04
N PRO A 83 11.47 -7.47 1.00
CA PRO A 83 12.83 -7.99 1.05
C PRO A 83 13.16 -8.94 -0.11
N ALA A 84 12.22 -9.81 -0.49
CA ALA A 84 12.40 -10.75 -1.59
C ALA A 84 12.48 -10.05 -2.94
N LEU A 85 11.66 -9.02 -3.15
CA LEU A 85 11.70 -8.18 -4.36
C LEU A 85 13.03 -7.43 -4.48
N ASN A 86 13.48 -6.79 -3.39
CA ASN A 86 14.75 -6.08 -3.37
C ASN A 86 15.91 -7.03 -3.68
N ARG A 87 15.94 -8.21 -3.04
CA ARG A 87 16.95 -9.24 -3.30
C ARG A 87 16.93 -9.71 -4.75
N ALA A 88 15.75 -9.99 -5.32
CA ALA A 88 15.64 -10.40 -6.72
C ALA A 88 16.14 -9.34 -7.70
N ARG A 89 15.92 -8.05 -7.40
CA ARG A 89 16.47 -6.95 -8.20
C ARG A 89 17.99 -6.86 -8.09
N ASP A 90 18.51 -6.93 -6.86
CA ASP A 90 19.94 -6.79 -6.57
C ASP A 90 20.76 -7.95 -7.16
N GLU A 91 20.18 -9.15 -7.23
CA GLU A 91 20.80 -10.34 -7.83
C GLU A 91 20.54 -10.46 -9.35
N GLY A 92 20.01 -9.43 -10.01
CA GLY A 92 19.78 -9.41 -11.46
C GLY A 92 18.71 -10.39 -11.96
N ARG A 93 17.86 -10.94 -11.07
CA ARG A 93 16.76 -11.85 -11.44
C ARG A 93 15.55 -11.08 -11.96
N HIS A 94 15.70 -10.44 -13.11
CA HIS A 94 14.71 -9.54 -13.71
C HIS A 94 13.32 -10.18 -13.88
N ALA A 95 13.24 -11.45 -14.32
CA ALA A 95 11.96 -12.13 -14.50
C ALA A 95 11.20 -12.33 -13.17
N ALA A 96 11.90 -12.80 -12.13
CA ALA A 96 11.34 -13.00 -10.80
C ALA A 96 10.92 -11.66 -10.15
N PHE A 97 11.77 -10.64 -10.26
CA PHE A 97 11.44 -9.29 -9.81
C PHE A 97 10.19 -8.75 -10.54
N SER A 98 10.14 -8.86 -11.86
CA SER A 98 9.03 -8.36 -12.68
C SER A 98 7.70 -9.05 -12.32
N PHE A 99 7.70 -10.37 -12.16
CA PHE A 99 6.52 -11.12 -11.74
C PHE A 99 6.05 -10.71 -10.34
N GLY A 100 6.96 -10.72 -9.36
CA GLY A 100 6.63 -10.38 -7.98
C GLY A 100 6.19 -8.92 -7.82
N HIS A 101 6.85 -7.99 -8.54
CA HIS A 101 6.48 -6.58 -8.51
C HIS A 101 5.07 -6.37 -9.06
N ARG A 102 4.72 -7.00 -10.20
CA ARG A 102 3.36 -6.96 -10.74
C ARG A 102 2.33 -7.52 -9.75
N ALA A 103 2.65 -8.63 -9.07
CA ALA A 103 1.76 -9.21 -8.08
C ALA A 103 1.48 -8.22 -6.92
N VAL A 104 2.51 -7.57 -6.39
CA VAL A 104 2.35 -6.55 -5.33
C VAL A 104 1.58 -5.32 -5.84
N VAL A 105 1.81 -4.88 -7.07
CA VAL A 105 1.04 -3.78 -7.68
C VAL A 105 -0.45 -4.15 -7.76
N VAL A 106 -0.79 -5.35 -8.23
CA VAL A 106 -2.17 -5.82 -8.31
C VAL A 106 -2.83 -5.88 -6.92
N ILE A 107 -2.12 -6.40 -5.92
CA ILE A 107 -2.58 -6.39 -4.51
C ILE A 107 -2.88 -4.95 -4.04
N ASN A 108 -2.02 -4.00 -4.37
CA ASN A 108 -2.21 -2.60 -3.98
C ASN A 108 -3.37 -1.93 -4.73
N LEU A 109 -3.63 -2.30 -5.99
CA LEU A 109 -4.82 -1.84 -6.71
C LEU A 109 -6.11 -2.35 -6.06
N PHE A 110 -6.15 -3.63 -5.66
CA PHE A 110 -7.27 -4.17 -4.90
C PHE A 110 -7.45 -3.48 -3.55
N ALA A 111 -6.36 -3.22 -2.83
CA ALA A 111 -6.42 -2.48 -1.57
C ALA A 111 -6.96 -1.05 -1.77
N LEU A 112 -6.56 -0.37 -2.85
CA LEU A 112 -7.05 0.97 -3.19
C LEU A 112 -8.57 0.99 -3.43
N VAL A 113 -9.07 0.05 -4.24
CA VAL A 113 -10.52 -0.08 -4.50
C VAL A 113 -11.27 -0.43 -3.22
N THR A 114 -10.72 -1.35 -2.41
CA THR A 114 -11.30 -1.76 -1.13
C THR A 114 -11.39 -0.58 -0.16
N LEU A 115 -10.35 0.25 -0.07
CA LEU A 115 -10.36 1.47 0.76
C LEU A 115 -11.40 2.48 0.27
N GLY A 116 -11.44 2.75 -1.04
CA GLY A 116 -12.46 3.66 -1.61
C GLY A 116 -13.87 3.20 -1.30
N TRP A 117 -14.14 1.90 -1.44
CA TRP A 117 -15.42 1.31 -1.08
C TRP A 117 -15.70 1.39 0.43
N ALA A 118 -14.74 1.06 1.27
CA ALA A 118 -14.88 1.12 2.73
C ALA A 118 -15.17 2.55 3.22
N VAL A 119 -14.52 3.57 2.63
CA VAL A 119 -14.80 4.98 2.91
C VAL A 119 -16.25 5.30 2.53
N TRP A 120 -16.66 5.01 1.29
CA TRP A 120 -18.02 5.27 0.82
C TRP A 120 -19.09 4.65 1.72
N GLN A 121 -18.86 3.42 2.15
CA GLN A 121 -19.76 2.71 3.04
C GLN A 121 -19.80 3.30 4.46
N SER A 122 -18.64 3.72 4.99
CA SER A 122 -18.56 4.35 6.31
C SER A 122 -19.25 5.71 6.41
N LEU A 123 -19.68 6.30 5.28
CA LEU A 123 -20.43 7.55 5.20
C LEU A 123 -21.96 7.33 5.12
N GLN A 124 -22.43 6.10 4.91
CA GLN A 124 -23.85 5.77 4.72
C GLN A 124 -24.56 5.29 5.98
N GLY A 125 -23.82 5.00 7.06
CA GLY A 125 -24.39 4.60 8.36
C GLY A 125 -24.00 5.58 9.44
#